data_AF-A0A1I4AEY8-F1
#
_entry.id   AF-A0A1I4AEY8-F1
#
_cell.length_a   1.000
_cell.length_b   1.000
_cell.length_c   1.000
_cell.angle_alpha   90.00
_cell.angle_beta   90.00
_cell.angle_gamma   90.00
#
_symmetry.space_group_name_H-M   'P 1'
#
loop_
_entity.id
_entity.type
_entity.pdbx_description
1 polymer ?
#
loop_
_entity_poly.entity_id
_entity_poly.type
_entity_poly.pdbx_seq_one_letter_code
_entity_poly.pdbx_strand_id
1 'polypeptide(L)'
;MRQPWLHTADTPAPRGVPDDFSPHSATRSAGGVTLAVGIALVVMAAGRSPEILDAAYGLPVVAGTETVIAVAEVWDGAMQAIGVPMVVETVRGVLSAGRG
;
A
#
# COMPACT_ATOMS: atom_id res chain seq x y z
N MET A 1 -28.48 -4.33 47.82
CA MET A 1 -27.12 -4.09 47.29
C MET A 1 -27.26 -3.70 45.82
N ARG A 2 -26.88 -2.48 45.43
CA ARG A 2 -26.95 -2.01 44.04
C ARG A 2 -25.66 -2.42 43.32
N GLN A 3 -25.79 -3.05 42.16
CA GLN A 3 -24.67 -3.49 41.34
C GLN A 3 -23.95 -2.27 40.75
N PRO A 4 -22.66 -2.04 41.06
CA PRO A 4 -21.97 -0.80 40.68
C PRO A 4 -21.66 -0.67 39.18
N TRP A 5 -21.84 -1.73 38.39
CA TRP A 5 -21.67 -1.74 36.94
C TRP A 5 -22.96 -1.50 36.15
N LEU A 6 -24.11 -1.43 36.84
CA LEU A 6 -25.37 -1.10 36.19
C LEU A 6 -25.47 0.42 36.12
N HIS A 7 -24.95 0.96 35.00
CA HIS A 7 -25.16 2.35 34.63
C HIS A 7 -26.67 2.62 34.62
N THR A 8 -27.09 3.46 35.57
CA THR A 8 -28.45 4.01 35.63
C THR A 8 -28.79 4.61 34.28
N ALA A 9 -30.02 4.37 33.81
CA ALA A 9 -30.56 4.85 32.54
C ALA A 9 -30.45 6.37 32.32
N ASP A 10 -30.06 7.13 33.35
CA ASP A 10 -29.87 8.59 33.34
C ASP A 10 -28.41 9.03 33.17
N THR A 11 -27.50 8.14 32.76
CA THR A 11 -26.12 8.56 32.43
C THR A 11 -26.08 8.93 30.95
N PRO A 12 -26.06 10.23 30.56
CA PRO A 12 -25.89 10.59 29.16
C PRO A 12 -24.55 10.04 28.68
N ALA A 13 -24.58 9.30 27.56
CA ALA A 13 -23.37 8.77 26.94
C ALA A 13 -22.33 9.91 26.78
N PRO A 14 -21.05 9.67 27.10
CA PRO A 14 -20.01 10.67 26.91
C PRO A 14 -20.02 11.11 25.44
N ARG A 15 -20.36 12.38 25.19
CA ARG A 15 -20.30 12.95 23.84
C ARG A 15 -18.88 12.79 23.33
N GLY A 16 -18.71 11.95 22.31
CA GLY A 16 -17.43 11.78 21.62
C GLY A 16 -16.78 10.40 21.76
N VAL A 17 -17.43 9.40 22.35
CA VAL A 17 -17.02 8.00 22.09
C VAL A 17 -17.52 7.65 20.69
N PRO A 18 -16.65 7.42 19.70
CA PRO A 18 -17.07 6.97 18.39
C PRO A 18 -17.80 5.64 18.54
N ASP A 19 -19.00 5.54 17.99
CA ASP A 19 -19.75 4.30 17.95
C ASP A 19 -19.07 3.34 16.97
N ASP A 20 -18.10 2.56 17.49
CA ASP A 20 -17.28 1.62 16.73
C ASP A 20 -18.08 0.45 16.13
N PHE A 21 -19.37 0.34 16.46
CA PHE A 21 -20.28 -0.68 15.94
C PHE A 21 -21.34 -0.14 14.95
N SER A 22 -21.20 1.11 14.51
CA SER A 22 -22.10 1.63 13.47
C SER A 22 -21.83 0.96 12.10
N PRO A 23 -22.86 0.70 11.27
CA PRO A 23 -22.69 0.18 9.91
C PRO A 23 -21.77 1.04 9.04
N HIS A 24 -21.61 2.31 9.41
CA HIS A 24 -20.72 3.26 8.75
C HIS A 24 -19.23 3.00 9.02
N SER A 25 -18.87 2.34 10.13
CA SER A 25 -17.50 1.95 10.48
C SER A 25 -17.01 0.74 9.67
N ALA A 26 -17.92 -0.18 9.33
CA ALA A 26 -17.60 -1.42 8.63
C ALA A 26 -17.27 -1.22 7.15
N THR A 27 -17.73 -0.14 6.53
CA THR A 27 -17.47 0.16 5.12
C THR A 27 -16.40 1.23 4.99
N ARG A 28 -15.12 0.83 4.90
CA ARG A 28 -14.14 1.67 4.20
C ARG A 28 -14.73 1.97 2.82
N SER A 29 -14.84 3.25 2.47
CA SER A 29 -15.38 3.64 1.18
C SER A 29 -14.62 2.90 0.07
N ALA A 30 -15.32 2.42 -0.96
CA ALA A 30 -14.69 1.71 -2.07
C ALA A 30 -13.49 2.49 -2.65
N GLY A 31 -13.53 3.83 -2.59
CA GLY A 31 -12.41 4.70 -2.95
C GLY A 31 -11.15 4.48 -2.11
N GLY A 32 -11.26 4.24 -0.80
CA GLY A 32 -10.12 3.93 0.06
C GLY A 32 -9.49 2.57 -0.24
N VAL A 33 -10.30 1.57 -0.61
CA VAL A 33 -9.80 0.25 -1.03
C VAL A 33 -9.10 0.34 -2.38
N THR A 34 -9.70 1.02 -3.37
CA THR A 34 -9.09 1.21 -4.69
C THR A 34 -7.77 1.98 -4.59
N LEU A 35 -7.69 3.01 -3.75
CA LEU A 35 -6.44 3.74 -3.50
C LEU A 35 -5.39 2.84 -2.87
N ALA A 36 -5.74 2.06 -1.84
CA ALA A 36 -4.81 1.15 -1.19
C ALA A 36 -4.30 0.07 -2.15
N VAL A 37 -5.17 -0.49 -2.99
CA VAL A 37 -4.80 -1.45 -4.04
C VAL A 37 -3.90 -0.79 -5.08
N GLY A 38 -4.23 0.43 -5.53
CA GLY A 38 -3.40 1.20 -6.46
C GLY A 38 -2.00 1.45 -5.90
N ILE A 39 -1.90 1.87 -4.63
CA ILE A 39 -0.63 2.07 -3.95
C ILE A 39 0.14 0.73 -3.85
N ALA A 40 -0.53 -0.36 -3.47
CA ALA A 40 0.10 -1.67 -3.40
C ALA A 40 0.64 -2.13 -4.76
N LEU A 41 -0.10 -1.90 -5.84
CA LEU A 41 0.35 -2.21 -7.21
C LEU A 41 1.54 -1.33 -7.62
N VAL A 42 1.53 -0.04 -7.29
CA VAL A 42 2.66 0.87 -7.53
C VAL A 42 3.89 0.41 -6.78
N VAL A 43 3.76 0.03 -5.50
CA VAL A 43 4.88 -0.51 -4.69
C VAL A 43 5.40 -1.83 -5.27
N MET A 44 4.51 -2.71 -5.73
CA MET A 44 4.91 -3.96 -6.38
C MET A 44 5.62 -3.73 -7.72
N ALA A 45 5.13 -2.79 -8.54
CA ALA A 45 5.77 -2.39 -9.79
C ALA A 45 7.12 -1.69 -9.55
N ALA A 46 7.23 -0.93 -8.46
CA ALA A 46 8.45 -0.24 -8.05
C ALA A 46 9.53 -1.22 -7.60
N GLY A 47 9.15 -2.27 -6.86
CA GLY A 47 10.07 -3.37 -6.50
C GLY A 47 10.48 -4.27 -7.67
N ARG A 48 9.96 -4.02 -8.88
CA ARG A 48 10.26 -4.73 -10.13
C ARG A 48 10.87 -3.79 -11.20
N SER A 49 11.27 -2.57 -10.82
CA SER A 49 11.77 -1.59 -11.78
C SER A 49 12.98 -2.06 -12.59
N PRO A 50 13.99 -2.78 -12.03
CA PRO A 50 15.11 -3.24 -12.85
C PRO A 50 14.70 -4.34 -13.83
N GLU A 51 13.77 -5.24 -13.46
CA GLU A 51 13.26 -6.25 -14.37
C GLU A 51 12.37 -5.65 -15.48
N ILE A 52 11.66 -4.56 -15.20
CA ILE A 52 10.88 -3.81 -16.19
C ILE A 52 11.82 -3.15 -17.22
N LEU A 53 12.92 -2.57 -16.76
CA LEU A 53 13.93 -1.97 -17.63
C LEU A 53 14.63 -3.02 -18.50
N ASP A 54 15.03 -4.14 -17.92
CA ASP A 54 15.62 -5.27 -18.66
C ASP A 54 14.66 -5.83 -19.72
N ALA A 55 13.39 -6.01 -19.36
CA ALA A 55 12.36 -6.45 -20.30
C ALA A 55 12.13 -5.44 -21.44
N ALA A 56 12.23 -4.13 -21.17
CA ALA A 56 12.09 -3.09 -22.18
C ALA A 56 13.22 -3.12 -23.21
N TYR A 57 14.47 -3.36 -22.78
CA TYR A 57 15.60 -3.56 -23.69
C TYR A 57 15.54 -4.89 -24.45
N GLY A 58 14.82 -5.88 -23.93
CA GLY A 58 14.59 -7.16 -24.61
C GLY A 58 13.56 -7.12 -25.75
N LEU A 59 12.88 -5.98 -25.96
CA LEU A 59 11.86 -5.86 -27.01
C LEU A 59 12.48 -5.81 -28.42
N PRO A 60 11.84 -6.42 -29.43
CA PRO A 60 12.29 -6.29 -30.81
C PRO A 60 12.22 -4.83 -31.26
N VAL A 61 13.28 -4.34 -31.91
CA VAL A 61 13.39 -2.94 -32.34
C VAL A 61 12.41 -2.65 -33.46
N VAL A 62 11.26 -2.09 -33.10
CA VAL A 62 10.21 -1.59 -34.00
C VAL A 62 9.87 -0.14 -33.66
N ALA A 63 9.12 0.55 -34.51
CA ALA A 63 8.70 1.92 -34.20
C ALA A 63 7.85 1.95 -32.91
N GLY A 64 8.27 2.75 -31.92
CA GLY A 64 7.56 2.93 -30.65
C GLY A 64 8.22 2.23 -29.47
N THR A 65 9.18 1.33 -29.71
CA THR A 65 9.95 0.67 -28.65
C THR A 65 10.84 1.67 -27.91
N GLU A 66 11.33 2.71 -28.60
CA GLU A 66 12.13 3.79 -28.02
C GLU A 66 11.37 4.53 -26.92
N THR A 67 10.07 4.73 -27.10
CA THR A 67 9.22 5.36 -26.08
C THR A 67 9.04 4.46 -24.87
N VAL A 68 8.89 3.14 -25.08
CA VAL A 68 8.77 2.17 -23.99
C VAL A 68 10.06 2.10 -23.17
N ILE A 69 11.22 2.08 -23.84
CA ILE A 69 12.54 2.11 -23.20
C ILE A 69 12.71 3.41 -22.39
N ALA A 70 12.40 4.57 -22.97
CA ALA A 70 12.51 5.86 -22.28
C ALA A 70 11.61 5.94 -21.03
N VAL A 71 10.38 5.40 -21.10
CA VAL A 71 9.49 5.35 -19.93
C VAL A 71 10.04 4.42 -18.86
N ALA A 72 10.60 3.26 -19.24
CA ALA A 72 11.21 2.33 -18.30
C ALA A 72 12.44 2.93 -17.60
N GLU A 73 13.29 3.65 -18.33
CA GLU A 73 14.45 4.37 -17.79
C GLU A 73 14.04 5.43 -16.77
N VAL A 74 13.02 6.25 -17.10
CA VAL A 74 12.48 7.26 -16.18
C VAL A 74 11.85 6.63 -14.95
N TRP A 75 11.11 5.54 -15.12
CA TRP A 75 10.51 4.79 -14.02
C TRP A 75 11.58 4.22 -13.07
N ASP A 76 12.59 3.53 -13.62
CA ASP A 76 13.67 2.96 -12.82
C ASP A 76 14.48 4.05 -12.11
N GLY A 77 14.85 5.12 -12.82
CA GLY A 77 15.53 6.27 -12.23
C GLY A 77 14.72 6.92 -11.10
N ALA A 78 13.39 7.06 -11.26
CA ALA A 78 12.52 7.56 -10.21
C ALA A 78 12.50 6.62 -9.00
N MET A 79 12.41 5.30 -9.20
CA MET A 79 12.40 4.33 -8.09
C MET A 79 13.73 4.28 -7.34
N GLN A 80 14.85 4.41 -8.06
CA GLN A 80 16.17 4.57 -7.44
C GLN A 80 16.24 5.86 -6.59
N ALA A 81 15.75 6.98 -7.12
CA ALA A 81 15.78 8.26 -6.41
C ALA A 81 14.95 8.26 -5.12
N ILE A 82 13.83 7.53 -5.09
CA ILE A 82 12.96 7.41 -3.91
C ILE A 82 13.47 6.30 -2.94
N GLY A 83 14.51 5.55 -3.33
CA GLY A 83 15.13 4.52 -2.49
C GLY A 83 14.32 3.24 -2.35
N VAL A 84 13.36 2.98 -3.25
CA VAL A 84 12.48 1.80 -3.20
C VAL A 84 13.24 0.47 -3.17
N PRO A 85 14.31 0.26 -3.96
CA PRO A 85 15.06 -1.00 -3.93
C PRO A 85 15.59 -1.36 -2.53
N MET A 86 16.13 -0.36 -1.81
CA MET A 86 16.65 -0.53 -0.45
C MET A 86 15.54 -0.90 0.55
N VAL A 87 14.37 -0.27 0.44
CA VAL A 87 13.21 -0.56 1.29
C VAL A 87 12.70 -1.99 1.04
N VAL A 88 12.59 -2.40 -0.23
CA VAL A 88 12.14 -3.75 -0.60
C VAL A 88 13.09 -4.82 -0.09
N GLU A 89 14.40 -4.59 -0.20
CA GLU A 89 15.42 -5.52 0.29
C GLU A 89 15.39 -5.63 1.83
N THR A 90 15.21 -4.50 2.51
CA THR A 90 15.05 -4.46 3.98
C THR A 90 13.83 -5.26 4.42
N VAL A 91 12.67 -5.05 3.79
CA VAL A 91 11.45 -5.82 4.09
C VAL A 91 11.64 -7.31 3.83
N ARG A 92 12.29 -7.66 2.71
CA ARG A 92 12.59 -9.06 2.38
C ARG A 92 13.48 -9.70 3.46
N GLY A 93 14.49 -8.99 3.94
CA GLY A 93 15.36 -9.42 5.03
C GLY A 93 14.62 -9.66 6.35
N VAL A 94 13.68 -8.78 6.71
CA VAL A 94 12.84 -8.96 7.91
C VAL A 94 11.92 -10.18 7.77
N LEU A 95 11.31 -10.37 6.60
CA LEU A 95 10.41 -11.50 6.33
C LEU A 95 11.12 -12.86 6.20
N SER A 96 12.41 -12.87 5.84
CA SER A 96 13.22 -14.09 5.86
C SER A 96 13.72 -14.41 7.26
N ALA A 97 14.08 -13.41 8.07
CA ALA A 97 14.53 -13.59 9.45
C ALA A 97 13.42 -14.07 10.39
N GLY A 98 12.17 -13.63 10.19
CA GLY A 98 11.03 -14.07 11.02
C GLY A 98 10.52 -15.50 10.75
N ARG A 99 11.13 -16.24 9.83
CA ARG A 99 10.80 -17.64 9.50
C ARG A 99 11.80 -18.67 10.05
N GLY A 100 12.79 -18.22 10.83
CA GLY A 100 13.80 -19.06 11.50
C GLY A 100 13.46 -19.39 12.94
#